data_AF-M1FV97-F1
#
_entry.id   AF-M1FV97-F1
#
_cell.length_a   1.000
_cell.length_b   1.000
_cell.length_c   1.000
_cell.angle_alpha   90.00
_cell.angle_beta   90.00
_cell.angle_gamma   90.00
#
_symmetry.space_group_name_H-M   'P 1'
#
loop_
_entity.id
_entity.type
_entity.pdbx_description
1 polymer ?
#
loop_
_entity_poly.entity_id
_entity_poly.type
_entity_poly.pdbx_seq_one_letter_code
_entity_poly.pdbx_strand_id
1 'polypeptide(L)'
;MMKEKRMLNGVDDLMKLNIALIAHDKKKDEMVKMSIAYKEILKDHTLYATGTTGGRIVEATGLSVHLFKSGPLGGDQQIGAYVSDNKIDMIIFLRDPLTSQPHEPDISALLRLSDVYEIPLATNLGIADMPLLGINAGFLDCKPIAEKREIYPVNDLAVHYGVIEAIREVSFEVKEGEIVSLIGANGAGKSTILKAVSGLIRPSQGEIVYEGTPITTATPKHCQKKCRGGPVAQRIRARGY
;
A
#
# COMPACT_ATOMS: atom_id res chain seq x y z
N MET A 1 -10.11 10.73 -22.88
CA MET A 1 -10.34 11.95 -22.07
C MET A 1 -9.65 11.96 -20.69
N MET A 2 -9.28 10.84 -20.06
CA MET A 2 -8.50 10.88 -18.79
C MET A 2 -6.97 10.99 -18.96
N LYS A 3 -6.41 10.62 -20.13
CA LYS A 3 -4.95 10.73 -20.39
C LYS A 3 -4.46 12.17 -20.59
N GLU A 4 -5.32 13.05 -21.06
CA GLU A 4 -4.95 14.41 -21.52
C GLU A 4 -4.89 15.43 -20.37
N LYS A 5 -5.69 15.21 -19.31
CA LYS A 5 -5.76 16.12 -18.16
C LYS A 5 -4.56 16.02 -17.21
N ARG A 6 -3.73 14.97 -17.33
CA ARG A 6 -2.52 14.78 -16.49
C ARG A 6 -1.26 15.43 -17.06
N MET A 7 -1.26 15.83 -18.34
CA MET A 7 -0.16 16.61 -18.93
C MET A 7 -0.19 18.11 -18.55
N LEU A 8 -1.22 18.57 -17.83
CA LEU A 8 -1.45 20.00 -17.52
C LEU A 8 -1.31 20.36 -16.04
N ASN A 9 -1.07 19.39 -15.17
CA ASN A 9 -0.69 19.69 -13.79
C ASN A 9 0.83 19.83 -13.75
N GLY A 10 1.30 21.01 -13.34
CA GLY A 10 2.69 21.45 -13.45
C GLY A 10 3.72 20.48 -12.88
N VAL A 11 4.94 20.63 -13.38
CA VAL A 11 6.15 19.83 -13.13
C VAL A 11 6.68 19.99 -11.68
N ASP A 12 5.93 20.61 -10.77
CA ASP A 12 6.43 21.10 -9.49
C ASP A 12 6.10 20.21 -8.27
N ASP A 13 5.39 19.09 -8.44
CA ASP A 13 5.08 18.17 -7.33
C ASP A 13 5.41 16.71 -7.71
N LEU A 14 6.69 16.47 -8.05
CA LEU A 14 7.22 15.11 -8.12
C LEU A 14 7.17 14.51 -6.71
N MET A 15 6.26 13.56 -6.49
CA MET A 15 6.08 12.93 -5.19
C MET A 15 7.39 12.32 -4.68
N LYS A 16 7.75 12.67 -3.45
CA LYS A 16 8.91 12.12 -2.76
C LYS A 16 8.69 10.65 -2.44
N LEU A 17 9.47 9.76 -3.07
CA LEU A 17 9.38 8.31 -2.88
C LEU A 17 10.36 7.79 -1.80
N ASN A 18 10.03 6.63 -1.24
CA ASN A 18 10.89 5.83 -0.36
C ASN A 18 11.53 4.69 -1.17
N ILE A 19 12.83 4.81 -1.46
CA ILE A 19 13.55 3.90 -2.36
C ILE A 19 14.55 3.06 -1.56
N ALA A 20 14.41 1.73 -1.63
CA ALA A 20 15.40 0.80 -1.07
C ALA A 20 16.48 0.42 -2.10
N LEU A 21 17.75 0.53 -1.72
CA LEU A 21 18.93 0.23 -2.52
C LEU A 21 19.71 -0.92 -1.89
N ILE A 22 19.74 -2.07 -2.56
CA ILE A 22 20.36 -3.30 -2.07
C ILE A 22 21.29 -3.86 -3.16
N ALA A 23 22.47 -4.32 -2.79
CA ALA A 23 23.38 -4.96 -3.74
C ALA A 23 24.15 -6.11 -3.08
N HIS A 24 24.28 -7.24 -3.78
CA HIS A 24 25.26 -8.26 -3.40
C HIS A 24 26.68 -7.70 -3.55
N ASP A 25 27.66 -8.33 -2.89
CA ASP A 25 29.04 -7.84 -2.82
C ASP A 25 29.63 -7.49 -4.19
N LYS A 26 29.50 -8.37 -5.18
CA LYS A 26 30.00 -8.16 -6.55
C LYS A 26 29.24 -7.10 -7.35
N LYS A 27 28.09 -6.65 -6.85
CA LYS A 27 27.21 -5.66 -7.49
C LYS A 27 27.25 -4.29 -6.84
N LYS A 28 27.95 -4.13 -5.72
CA LYS A 28 28.05 -2.84 -5.01
C LYS A 28 28.73 -1.75 -5.84
N ASP A 29 29.72 -2.12 -6.66
CA ASP A 29 30.39 -1.16 -7.55
C ASP A 29 29.42 -0.64 -8.61
N GLU A 30 28.59 -1.52 -9.17
CA GLU A 30 27.52 -1.15 -10.11
C GLU A 30 26.48 -0.25 -9.44
N MET A 31 26.06 -0.58 -8.20
CA MET A 31 25.14 0.24 -7.41
C MET A 31 25.68 1.65 -7.16
N VAL A 32 26.95 1.77 -6.80
CA VAL A 32 27.59 3.08 -6.56
C VAL A 32 27.63 3.89 -7.86
N LYS A 33 28.06 3.29 -8.97
CA LYS A 33 28.09 3.96 -10.28
C LYS A 33 26.70 4.46 -10.70
N MET A 34 25.67 3.63 -10.53
CA MET A 34 24.28 4.00 -10.77
C MET A 34 23.85 5.17 -9.87
N SER A 35 24.19 5.10 -8.58
CA SER A 35 23.83 6.15 -7.61
C SER A 35 24.50 7.49 -7.91
N ILE A 36 25.72 7.49 -8.47
CA ILE A 36 26.40 8.68 -8.97
C ILE A 36 25.67 9.22 -10.21
N ALA A 37 25.39 8.34 -11.18
CA ALA A 37 24.76 8.72 -12.45
C ALA A 37 23.37 9.33 -12.24
N TYR A 38 22.58 8.79 -11.31
CA TYR A 38 21.23 9.25 -10.99
C TYR A 38 21.15 10.07 -9.71
N LYS A 39 22.27 10.63 -9.24
CA LYS A 39 22.34 11.41 -7.99
C LYS A 39 21.30 12.53 -7.95
N GLU A 40 21.13 13.24 -9.06
CA GLU A 40 20.20 14.36 -9.16
C GLU A 40 18.73 13.95 -9.03
N ILE A 41 18.38 12.70 -9.33
CA ILE A 41 17.03 12.14 -9.13
C ILE A 41 16.91 11.63 -7.69
N LEU A 42 17.91 10.85 -7.24
CA LEU A 42 17.89 10.19 -5.94
C LEU A 42 17.90 11.17 -4.76
N LYS A 43 18.48 12.37 -4.91
CA LYS A 43 18.53 13.39 -3.86
C LYS A 43 17.15 13.91 -3.44
N ASP A 44 16.15 13.84 -4.33
CA ASP A 44 14.80 14.34 -4.10
C ASP A 44 13.91 13.28 -3.43
N HIS A 45 14.46 12.11 -3.11
CA HIS A 45 13.78 10.97 -2.52
C HIS A 45 14.35 10.57 -1.16
N THR A 46 13.59 9.77 -0.42
CA THR A 46 14.07 9.16 0.83
C THR A 46 14.73 7.83 0.51
N LEU A 47 16.01 7.69 0.83
CA LEU A 47 16.80 6.51 0.47
C LEU A 47 17.03 5.60 1.66
N TYR A 48 16.87 4.30 1.44
CA TYR A 48 17.14 3.24 2.42
C TYR A 48 18.13 2.26 1.81
N ALA A 49 19.05 1.71 2.60
CA ALA A 49 19.98 0.72 2.09
C ALA A 49 20.46 -0.24 3.19
N THR A 50 20.87 -1.44 2.80
CA THR A 50 21.60 -2.35 3.71
C THR A 50 22.99 -1.81 4.00
N GLY A 51 23.50 -2.03 5.22
CA GLY A 51 24.60 -1.24 5.80
C GLY A 51 25.83 -1.06 4.90
N THR A 52 26.37 -2.14 4.34
CA THR A 52 27.56 -2.06 3.47
C THR A 52 27.27 -1.46 2.09
N THR A 53 26.06 -1.62 1.56
CA THR A 53 25.65 -0.99 0.30
C THR A 53 25.50 0.52 0.51
N GLY A 54 24.74 0.91 1.53
CA GLY A 54 24.46 2.30 1.86
C GLY A 54 25.70 3.09 2.23
N GLY A 55 26.61 2.52 3.03
CA GLY A 55 27.87 3.18 3.38
C GLY A 55 28.68 3.60 2.15
N ARG A 56 28.77 2.73 1.14
CA ARG A 56 29.49 3.03 -0.12
C ARG A 56 28.78 4.08 -0.97
N ILE A 57 27.45 4.10 -0.96
CA ILE A 57 26.66 5.14 -1.64
C ILE A 57 26.89 6.50 -0.99
N VAL A 58 26.80 6.57 0.34
CA VAL A 58 27.00 7.81 1.10
C VAL A 58 28.40 8.37 0.85
N GLU A 59 29.43 7.53 0.94
CA GLU A 59 30.83 7.92 0.70
C GLU A 59 31.03 8.49 -0.71
N ALA A 60 30.47 7.85 -1.74
CA ALA A 60 30.69 8.24 -3.13
C ALA A 60 29.82 9.42 -3.60
N THR A 61 28.63 9.61 -3.02
CA THR A 61 27.63 10.56 -3.54
C THR A 61 27.33 11.72 -2.59
N GLY A 62 27.53 11.54 -1.28
CA GLY A 62 27.07 12.46 -0.24
C GLY A 62 25.55 12.46 -0.03
N LEU A 63 24.81 11.50 -0.62
CA LEU A 63 23.37 11.36 -0.41
C LEU A 63 23.06 10.94 1.03
N SER A 64 21.94 11.43 1.58
CA SER A 64 21.42 10.98 2.87
C SER A 64 20.70 9.64 2.70
N VAL A 65 21.23 8.58 3.32
CA VAL A 65 20.68 7.22 3.23
C VAL A 65 20.45 6.65 4.62
N HIS A 66 19.25 6.15 4.89
CA HIS A 66 18.95 5.40 6.11
C HIS A 66 19.58 4.00 6.01
N LEU A 67 20.49 3.68 6.93
CA LEU A 67 21.25 2.43 6.92
C LEU A 67 20.57 1.37 7.80
N PHE A 68 20.18 0.26 7.18
CA PHE A 68 19.81 -0.97 7.87
C PHE A 68 21.04 -1.85 8.14
N LYS A 69 20.83 -2.99 8.79
CA LYS A 69 21.88 -4.02 8.91
C LYS A 69 22.30 -4.53 7.52
N SER A 70 23.42 -5.24 7.44
CA SER A 70 23.76 -5.98 6.22
C SER A 70 22.73 -7.10 5.98
N GLY A 71 22.52 -7.48 4.72
CA GLY A 71 21.61 -8.58 4.33
C GLY A 71 21.79 -9.84 5.20
N PRO A 72 23.01 -10.41 5.28
CA PRO A 72 23.31 -11.57 6.12
C PRO A 72 23.02 -11.41 7.63
N LEU A 73 22.89 -10.18 8.12
CA LEU A 73 22.58 -9.87 9.53
C LEU A 73 21.12 -9.44 9.73
N GLY A 74 20.25 -9.72 8.75
CA GLY A 74 18.81 -9.44 8.80
C GLY A 74 18.38 -8.12 8.15
N GLY A 75 19.27 -7.45 7.41
CA GLY A 75 18.92 -6.21 6.69
C GLY A 75 17.77 -6.38 5.70
N ASP A 76 17.73 -7.52 5.00
CA ASP A 76 16.68 -7.82 4.01
C ASP A 76 15.32 -8.00 4.69
N GLN A 77 15.31 -8.57 5.91
CA GLN A 77 14.09 -8.68 6.73
C GLN A 77 13.61 -7.33 7.23
N GLN A 78 14.51 -6.41 7.59
CA GLN A 78 14.13 -5.05 7.98
C GLN A 78 13.47 -4.30 6.83
N ILE A 79 14.02 -4.43 5.61
CA ILE A 79 13.42 -3.85 4.41
C ILE A 79 12.08 -4.54 4.12
N GLY A 80 11.99 -5.86 4.21
CA GLY A 80 10.74 -6.61 4.06
C GLY A 80 9.64 -6.17 5.03
N ALA A 81 9.99 -5.86 6.28
CA ALA A 81 9.03 -5.30 7.25
C ALA A 81 8.55 -3.90 6.82
N TYR A 82 9.44 -3.06 6.30
CA TYR A 82 9.05 -1.76 5.78
C TYR A 82 8.17 -1.87 4.52
N VAL A 83 8.43 -2.86 3.65
CA VAL A 83 7.55 -3.18 2.51
C VAL A 83 6.15 -3.52 3.01
N SER A 84 6.00 -4.42 3.99
CA SER A 84 4.68 -4.77 4.53
C SER A 84 3.96 -3.62 5.24
N ASP A 85 4.72 -2.67 5.79
CA ASP A 85 4.19 -1.47 6.43
C ASP A 85 3.89 -0.33 5.44
N ASN A 86 4.09 -0.54 4.13
CA ASN A 86 3.97 0.49 3.08
C ASN A 86 4.91 1.69 3.29
N LYS A 87 6.12 1.42 3.78
CA LYS A 87 7.18 2.42 3.99
C LYS A 87 8.26 2.40 2.90
N ILE A 88 8.12 1.52 1.91
CA ILE A 88 8.98 1.42 0.72
C ILE A 88 8.08 1.46 -0.51
N ASP A 89 8.39 2.37 -1.42
CA ASP A 89 7.64 2.60 -2.66
C ASP A 89 8.34 1.97 -3.87
N MET A 90 9.64 1.69 -3.76
CA MET A 90 10.44 1.08 -4.81
C MET A 90 11.66 0.37 -4.25
N ILE A 91 12.07 -0.72 -4.90
CA ILE A 91 13.29 -1.45 -4.56
C ILE A 91 14.19 -1.59 -5.79
N ILE A 92 15.46 -1.23 -5.64
CA ILE A 92 16.53 -1.59 -6.56
C ILE A 92 17.44 -2.58 -5.84
N PHE A 93 17.33 -3.85 -6.20
CA PHE A 93 18.11 -4.94 -5.64
C PHE A 93 19.03 -5.58 -6.70
N LEU A 94 20.26 -5.08 -6.81
CA LEU A 94 21.26 -5.62 -7.73
C LEU A 94 21.82 -6.95 -7.21
N ARG A 95 21.28 -8.04 -7.75
CA ARG A 95 21.66 -9.40 -7.37
C ARG A 95 22.84 -9.90 -8.22
N ASP A 96 23.69 -10.69 -7.58
CA ASP A 96 24.67 -11.54 -8.25
C ASP A 96 24.05 -12.92 -8.52
N PRO A 97 23.75 -13.29 -9.78
CA PRO A 97 23.17 -14.58 -10.12
C PRO A 97 24.20 -15.72 -10.16
N LEU A 98 25.51 -15.41 -10.10
CA LEU A 98 26.58 -16.38 -10.28
C LEU A 98 27.20 -16.86 -8.96
N THR A 99 26.82 -16.25 -7.83
CA THR A 99 27.32 -16.65 -6.51
C THR A 99 26.18 -17.05 -5.58
N SER A 100 26.41 -18.15 -4.86
CA SER A 100 25.54 -18.57 -3.78
C SER A 100 25.55 -17.50 -2.68
N GLN A 101 24.37 -17.18 -2.18
CA GLN A 101 24.21 -16.23 -1.08
C GLN A 101 23.86 -16.99 0.19
N PRO A 102 24.54 -16.72 1.33
CA PRO A 102 24.25 -17.39 2.59
C PRO A 102 22.85 -17.06 3.17
N HIS A 103 22.20 -16.03 2.61
CA HIS A 103 20.90 -15.49 3.02
C HIS A 103 19.85 -15.60 1.89
N GLU A 104 19.96 -16.62 1.02
CA GLU A 104 19.01 -16.85 -0.08
C GLU A 104 17.52 -16.89 0.36
N PRO A 105 17.15 -17.52 1.51
CA PRO A 105 15.77 -17.50 1.98
C PRO A 105 15.22 -16.09 2.21
N ASP A 106 16.05 -15.16 2.72
CA ASP A 106 15.65 -13.79 2.97
C ASP A 106 15.46 -13.01 1.66
N ILE A 107 16.32 -13.26 0.66
CA ILE A 107 16.18 -12.69 -0.69
C ILE A 107 14.85 -13.12 -1.30
N SER A 108 14.58 -14.43 -1.32
CA SER A 108 13.34 -14.98 -1.88
C SER A 108 12.09 -14.48 -1.16
N ALA A 109 12.17 -14.29 0.16
CA ALA A 109 11.08 -13.68 0.94
C ALA A 109 10.83 -12.22 0.54
N LEU A 110 11.88 -11.42 0.32
CA LEU A 110 11.77 -10.03 -0.09
C LEU A 110 11.18 -9.89 -1.51
N LEU A 111 11.61 -10.73 -2.45
CA LEU A 111 11.03 -10.79 -3.80
C LEU A 111 9.53 -11.07 -3.73
N ARG A 112 9.15 -12.11 -2.98
CA ARG A 112 7.75 -12.49 -2.76
C ARG A 112 6.94 -11.36 -2.13
N LEU A 113 7.50 -10.65 -1.14
CA LEU A 113 6.82 -9.49 -0.54
C LEU A 113 6.64 -8.37 -1.56
N SER A 114 7.64 -8.12 -2.40
CA SER A 114 7.53 -7.12 -3.47
C SER A 114 6.39 -7.47 -4.43
N ASP A 115 6.24 -8.74 -4.80
CA ASP A 115 5.13 -9.20 -5.63
C ASP A 115 3.76 -9.06 -4.94
N VAL A 116 3.67 -9.44 -3.65
CA VAL A 116 2.42 -9.38 -2.87
C VAL A 116 1.92 -7.95 -2.69
N TYR A 117 2.83 -6.99 -2.52
CA TYR A 117 2.51 -5.58 -2.32
C TYR A 117 2.62 -4.76 -3.62
N GLU A 118 2.86 -5.43 -4.77
CA GLU A 118 3.10 -4.86 -6.10
C GLU A 118 4.09 -3.67 -6.08
N ILE A 119 5.15 -3.78 -5.28
CA ILE A 119 6.20 -2.78 -5.23
C ILE A 119 7.11 -2.93 -6.46
N PRO A 120 7.35 -1.86 -7.23
CA PRO A 120 8.32 -1.86 -8.32
C PRO A 120 9.69 -2.33 -7.84
N LEU A 121 10.17 -3.41 -8.44
CA LEU A 121 11.41 -4.08 -8.07
C LEU A 121 12.32 -4.24 -9.29
N ALA A 122 13.48 -3.59 -9.25
CA ALA A 122 14.56 -3.80 -10.21
C ALA A 122 15.60 -4.78 -9.65
N THR A 123 15.77 -5.95 -10.29
CA THR A 123 16.69 -7.00 -9.81
C THR A 123 18.09 -6.96 -10.45
N ASN A 124 18.27 -6.07 -11.42
CA ASN A 124 19.52 -5.84 -12.14
C ASN A 124 19.53 -4.41 -12.70
N LEU A 125 20.70 -3.96 -13.19
CA LEU A 125 20.91 -2.59 -13.62
C LEU A 125 20.04 -2.20 -14.83
N GLY A 126 19.86 -3.10 -15.79
CA GLY A 126 19.06 -2.82 -16.98
C GLY A 126 17.57 -2.58 -16.68
N ILE A 127 17.05 -3.18 -15.60
CA ILE A 127 15.69 -2.87 -15.12
C ILE A 127 15.70 -1.57 -14.31
N ALA A 128 16.77 -1.26 -13.56
CA ALA A 128 16.83 -0.11 -12.64
C ALA A 128 16.78 1.25 -13.36
N ASP A 129 17.26 1.34 -14.60
CA ASP A 129 17.22 2.58 -15.38
C ASP A 129 15.78 3.05 -15.66
N MET A 130 14.89 2.12 -16.02
CA MET A 130 13.51 2.43 -16.41
C MET A 130 12.72 3.16 -15.31
N PRO A 131 12.63 2.66 -14.06
CA PRO A 131 11.89 3.34 -13.01
C PRO A 131 12.50 4.68 -12.63
N LEU A 132 13.83 4.80 -12.56
CA LEU A 132 14.50 6.05 -12.20
C LEU A 132 14.26 7.15 -13.25
N LEU A 133 14.41 6.82 -14.53
CA LEU A 133 14.10 7.74 -15.63
C LEU A 133 12.61 8.08 -15.68
N GLY A 134 11.74 7.10 -15.41
CA GLY A 134 10.31 7.30 -15.41
C GLY A 134 9.82 8.18 -14.25
N ILE A 135 10.46 8.12 -13.08
CA ILE A 135 10.19 9.06 -11.98
C ILE A 135 10.58 10.48 -12.41
N ASN A 136 11.80 10.67 -12.92
CA ASN A 136 12.28 11.98 -13.36
C ASN A 136 11.43 12.60 -14.48
N ALA A 137 10.85 11.76 -15.35
CA ALA A 137 9.96 12.20 -16.40
C ALA A 137 8.49 12.35 -15.96
N GLY A 138 8.16 12.09 -14.68
CA GLY A 138 6.79 12.18 -14.15
C GLY A 138 5.84 11.09 -14.66
N PHE A 139 6.37 9.99 -15.21
CA PHE A 139 5.58 8.87 -15.74
C PHE A 139 5.31 7.76 -14.73
N LEU A 140 6.12 7.66 -13.67
CA LEU A 140 5.96 6.66 -12.61
C LEU A 140 5.42 7.30 -11.33
N ASP A 141 4.21 6.87 -10.96
CA ASP A 141 3.55 7.17 -9.70
C ASP A 141 3.55 5.86 -8.89
N CYS A 142 4.64 5.59 -8.17
CA CYS A 142 4.87 4.37 -7.39
C CYS A 142 4.14 4.45 -6.04
N LYS A 143 2.81 4.52 -6.05
CA LYS A 143 2.04 4.40 -4.81
C LYS A 143 1.88 2.92 -4.43
N PRO A 144 2.24 2.50 -3.20
CA PRO A 144 1.88 1.19 -2.69
C PRO A 144 0.37 0.99 -2.81
N ILE A 145 -0.09 -0.22 -3.15
CA ILE A 145 -1.52 -0.55 -3.28
C ILE A 145 -2.32 -0.11 -2.04
N ALA A 146 -1.69 -0.07 -0.86
CA ALA A 146 -2.35 0.36 0.37
C ALA A 146 -2.89 1.79 0.37
N GLU A 147 -2.30 2.72 -0.41
CA GLU A 147 -2.88 4.07 -0.58
C GLU A 147 -4.00 4.11 -1.63
N LYS A 148 -4.14 3.05 -2.42
CA LYS A 148 -5.14 2.92 -3.48
C LYS A 148 -6.32 2.03 -3.12
N ARG A 149 -6.43 1.63 -1.85
CA ARG A 149 -7.59 0.90 -1.37
C ARG A 149 -8.77 1.85 -1.30
N GLU A 150 -9.84 1.49 -2.00
CA GLU A 150 -11.06 2.27 -1.92
C GLU A 150 -11.53 2.34 -0.47
N ILE A 151 -11.87 3.54 -0.01
CA ILE A 151 -12.45 3.75 1.32
C ILE A 151 -13.96 3.67 1.15
N TYR A 152 -14.60 2.84 1.98
CA TYR A 152 -16.04 2.74 2.09
C TYR A 152 -16.51 3.48 3.35
N PRO A 153 -16.79 4.80 3.24
CA PRO A 153 -17.24 5.57 4.39
C PRO A 153 -18.70 5.23 4.74
N VAL A 154 -18.93 5.21 6.05
CA VAL A 154 -20.25 5.23 6.69
C VAL A 154 -20.30 6.50 7.52
N ASN A 155 -21.19 7.42 7.18
CA ASN A 155 -21.30 8.73 7.82
C ASN A 155 -22.65 8.89 8.48
N ASP A 156 -22.64 9.26 9.76
CA ASP A 156 -23.76 9.65 10.60
C ASP A 156 -24.94 8.67 10.51
N LEU A 157 -24.61 7.37 10.48
CA LEU A 157 -25.59 6.31 10.29
C LEU A 157 -26.59 6.33 11.44
N ALA A 158 -27.88 6.42 11.13
CA ALA A 158 -28.96 6.24 12.09
C ALA A 158 -29.99 5.22 11.58
N VAL A 159 -30.48 4.36 12.47
CA VAL A 159 -31.46 3.32 12.13
C VAL A 159 -32.54 3.22 13.19
N HIS A 160 -33.80 3.27 12.76
CA HIS A 160 -34.98 3.14 13.63
C HIS A 160 -35.78 1.88 13.30
N TYR A 161 -36.25 1.20 14.35
CA TYR A 161 -37.27 0.16 14.26
C TYR A 161 -38.54 0.64 14.98
N GLY A 162 -39.46 1.21 14.21
CA GLY A 162 -40.63 1.88 14.78
C GLY A 162 -40.19 3.07 15.62
N VAL A 163 -40.53 3.05 16.92
CA VAL A 163 -40.17 4.10 17.89
C VAL A 163 -38.78 3.90 18.52
N ILE A 164 -38.14 2.75 18.28
CA ILE A 164 -36.84 2.43 18.89
C ILE A 164 -35.73 2.88 17.95
N GLU A 165 -34.87 3.75 18.45
CA GLU A 165 -33.64 4.15 17.76
C GLU A 165 -32.54 3.13 18.08
N ALA A 166 -32.21 2.29 17.09
CA ALA A 166 -31.30 1.17 17.25
C ALA A 166 -29.84 1.55 17.00
N ILE A 167 -29.58 2.61 16.22
CA ILE A 167 -28.26 3.17 15.93
C ILE A 167 -28.39 4.69 15.88
N ARG A 168 -27.44 5.39 16.52
CA ARG A 168 -27.37 6.87 16.62
C ARG A 168 -26.04 7.35 16.07
N GLU A 169 -26.08 8.10 14.97
CA GLU A 169 -24.97 8.87 14.42
C GLU A 169 -23.61 8.14 14.42
N VAL A 170 -23.58 6.92 13.88
CA VAL A 170 -22.35 6.12 13.82
C VAL A 170 -21.59 6.42 12.54
N SER A 171 -20.34 6.87 12.67
CA SER A 171 -19.42 7.17 11.57
C SER A 171 -18.15 6.33 11.65
N PHE A 172 -17.78 5.68 10.55
CA PHE A 172 -16.54 4.91 10.41
C PHE A 172 -16.17 4.68 8.95
N GLU A 173 -14.92 4.32 8.71
CA GLU A 173 -14.39 3.99 7.40
C GLU A 173 -13.89 2.54 7.37
N VAL A 174 -14.08 1.87 6.24
CA VAL A 174 -13.52 0.54 5.98
C VAL A 174 -12.75 0.59 4.68
N LYS A 175 -11.48 0.19 4.69
CA LYS A 175 -10.66 0.11 3.49
C LYS A 175 -10.96 -1.18 2.72
N GLU A 176 -10.79 -1.15 1.41
CA GLU A 176 -10.90 -2.34 0.58
C GLU A 176 -9.97 -3.47 1.08
N GLY A 177 -10.55 -4.67 1.25
CA GLY A 177 -9.85 -5.84 1.78
C GLY A 177 -9.60 -5.82 3.30
N GLU A 178 -10.01 -4.77 4.01
CA GLU A 178 -9.90 -4.69 5.47
C GLU A 178 -10.90 -5.63 6.16
N ILE A 179 -10.43 -6.38 7.16
CA ILE A 179 -11.29 -7.23 8.00
C ILE A 179 -11.60 -6.46 9.28
N VAL A 180 -12.85 -6.02 9.43
CA VAL A 180 -13.31 -5.26 10.59
C VAL A 180 -14.22 -6.13 11.46
N SER A 181 -14.06 -6.01 12.79
CA SER A 181 -14.91 -6.67 13.78
C SER A 181 -15.74 -5.64 14.54
N LEU A 182 -17.06 -5.88 14.63
CA LEU A 182 -17.98 -5.09 15.45
C LEU A 182 -18.17 -5.79 16.80
N ILE A 183 -17.77 -5.13 17.89
CA ILE A 183 -17.83 -5.64 19.27
C ILE A 183 -18.73 -4.77 20.14
N GLY A 184 -19.32 -5.35 21.20
CA GLY A 184 -20.22 -4.62 22.12
C GLY A 184 -21.29 -5.50 22.76
N ALA A 185 -22.00 -4.99 23.77
CA ALA A 185 -23.04 -5.70 24.51
C ALA A 185 -24.25 -6.09 23.63
N ASN A 186 -25.08 -7.03 24.11
CA ASN A 186 -26.34 -7.36 23.46
C ASN A 186 -27.25 -6.12 23.39
N GLY A 187 -27.86 -5.88 22.23
CA GLY A 187 -28.67 -4.67 22.00
C GLY A 187 -27.88 -3.43 21.55
N ALA A 188 -26.53 -3.44 21.56
CA ALA A 188 -25.70 -2.30 21.12
C ALA A 188 -25.75 -2.01 19.59
N GLY A 189 -26.67 -2.65 18.85
CA GLY A 189 -26.89 -2.35 17.44
C GLY A 189 -25.92 -2.98 16.43
N LYS A 190 -24.98 -3.85 16.85
CA LYS A 190 -24.03 -4.56 15.96
C LYS A 190 -24.68 -5.21 14.74
N SER A 191 -25.73 -6.02 14.98
CA SER A 191 -26.47 -6.68 13.89
C SER A 191 -27.25 -5.69 13.03
N THR A 192 -27.65 -4.55 13.59
CA THR A 192 -28.31 -3.46 12.87
C THR A 192 -27.34 -2.77 11.91
N ILE A 193 -26.11 -2.45 12.36
CA ILE A 193 -25.04 -1.89 11.50
C ILE A 193 -24.73 -2.86 10.36
N LEU A 194 -24.51 -4.15 10.66
CA LEU A 194 -24.23 -5.15 9.63
C LEU A 194 -25.35 -5.26 8.59
N LYS A 195 -26.61 -5.20 9.02
CA LYS A 195 -27.76 -5.18 8.12
C LYS A 195 -27.83 -3.91 7.28
N ALA A 196 -27.47 -2.75 7.83
CA ALA A 196 -27.49 -1.48 7.10
C ALA A 196 -26.38 -1.45 6.03
N VAL A 197 -25.15 -1.80 6.40
CA VAL A 197 -24.00 -1.85 5.50
C VAL A 197 -24.16 -2.90 4.40
N SER A 198 -24.81 -4.03 4.69
CA SER A 198 -25.15 -5.05 3.67
C SER A 198 -26.35 -4.70 2.80
N GLY A 199 -26.97 -3.52 3.00
CA GLY A 199 -28.16 -3.09 2.26
C GLY A 199 -29.40 -3.94 2.55
N LEU A 200 -29.45 -4.67 3.67
CA LEU A 200 -30.62 -5.42 4.14
C LEU A 200 -31.68 -4.51 4.76
N ILE A 201 -31.26 -3.41 5.36
CA ILE A 201 -32.15 -2.38 5.92
C ILE A 201 -31.73 -1.01 5.41
N ARG A 202 -32.70 -0.11 5.25
CA ARG A 202 -32.42 1.28 4.92
C ARG A 202 -32.21 2.08 6.21
N PRO A 203 -31.13 2.85 6.33
CA PRO A 203 -30.99 3.78 7.42
C PRO A 203 -32.01 4.92 7.30
N SER A 204 -32.38 5.50 8.44
CA SER A 204 -33.26 6.68 8.50
C SER A 204 -32.50 7.97 8.21
N GLN A 205 -31.20 8.01 8.52
CA GLN A 205 -30.28 9.11 8.24
C GLN A 205 -28.86 8.57 8.00
N GLY A 206 -28.00 9.42 7.45
CA GLY A 206 -26.62 9.07 7.15
C GLY A 206 -26.43 8.47 5.76
N GLU A 207 -25.17 8.27 5.41
CA GLU A 207 -24.74 7.79 4.10
C GLU A 207 -23.80 6.60 4.22
N ILE A 208 -23.94 5.66 3.30
CA ILE A 208 -23.04 4.52 3.14
C ILE A 208 -22.62 4.52 1.67
N VAL A 209 -21.33 4.66 1.41
CA VAL A 209 -20.77 4.68 0.05
C VAL A 209 -20.02 3.38 -0.21
N TYR A 210 -20.36 2.72 -1.30
CA TYR A 210 -19.72 1.49 -1.77
C TYR A 210 -19.40 1.62 -3.26
N GLU A 211 -18.13 1.39 -3.64
CA GLU A 211 -17.65 1.55 -5.03
C GLU A 211 -18.04 2.91 -5.63
N GLY A 212 -17.73 3.98 -4.90
CA GLY A 212 -18.10 5.36 -5.23
C GLY A 212 -19.62 5.64 -5.32
N THR A 213 -20.47 4.68 -4.97
CA THR A 213 -21.93 4.80 -5.10
C THR A 213 -22.62 4.79 -3.73
N PRO A 214 -23.48 5.78 -3.43
CA PRO A 214 -24.33 5.73 -2.25
C PRO A 214 -25.30 4.55 -2.32
N ILE A 215 -25.27 3.64 -1.35
CA ILE A 215 -26.18 2.48 -1.28
C ILE A 215 -27.41 2.74 -0.41
N THR A 216 -27.49 3.91 0.25
CA THR A 216 -28.62 4.31 1.09
C THR A 216 -29.87 4.67 0.30
N THR A 217 -29.72 5.12 -0.95
CA THR A 217 -30.83 5.53 -1.83
C THR A 217 -31.40 4.38 -2.67
N ALA A 218 -30.63 3.32 -2.88
CA ALA A 218 -31.05 2.17 -3.67
C ALA A 218 -32.04 1.27 -2.92
N THR A 219 -32.83 0.48 -3.65
CA THR A 219 -33.73 -0.51 -3.02
C THR A 219 -32.91 -1.66 -2.44
N PRO A 220 -33.31 -2.27 -1.31
CA PRO A 220 -32.56 -3.39 -0.71
C PRO A 220 -32.23 -4.51 -1.71
N LYS A 221 -33.17 -4.82 -2.63
CA LYS A 221 -32.95 -5.79 -3.71
C LYS A 221 -31.89 -5.36 -4.73
N HIS A 222 -31.75 -4.05 -5.00
CA HIS A 222 -30.74 -3.49 -5.89
C HIS A 222 -29.37 -3.43 -5.21
N CYS A 223 -29.30 -3.00 -3.95
CA CYS A 223 -28.04 -2.98 -3.17
C CYS A 223 -27.45 -4.39 -3.02
N GLN A 224 -28.27 -5.37 -2.65
CA GLN A 224 -27.81 -6.76 -2.49
C GLN A 224 -27.26 -7.36 -3.78
N LYS A 225 -27.75 -6.96 -4.96
CA LYS A 225 -27.18 -7.42 -6.24
C LYS A 225 -25.80 -6.82 -6.50
N LYS A 226 -25.57 -5.56 -6.13
CA LYS A 226 -24.25 -4.91 -6.23
C LYS A 226 -23.24 -5.48 -5.22
N CYS A 227 -23.66 -5.68 -3.98
CA CYS A 227 -22.77 -6.17 -2.92
C CYS A 227 -22.44 -7.67 -3.03
N ARG A 228 -23.14 -8.47 -3.85
CA ARG A 228 -22.98 -9.94 -3.93
C ARG A 228 -21.62 -10.43 -4.45
N GLY A 229 -20.77 -9.56 -4.99
CA GLY A 229 -19.43 -9.90 -5.48
C GLY A 229 -18.27 -9.19 -4.76
N GLY A 230 -18.55 -8.37 -3.74
CA GLY A 230 -17.56 -7.53 -3.07
C GLY A 230 -17.00 -8.09 -1.75
N PRO A 231 -15.83 -7.61 -1.30
CA PRO A 231 -15.13 -8.11 -0.10
C PRO A 231 -15.95 -8.02 1.20
N VAL A 232 -16.97 -7.15 1.27
CA VAL A 232 -17.85 -6.97 2.43
C VAL A 232 -18.85 -8.14 2.60
N ALA A 233 -19.13 -8.91 1.54
CA ALA A 233 -20.28 -9.82 1.55
C ALA A 233 -20.03 -11.19 2.20
N GLN A 234 -18.80 -11.69 2.32
CA GLN A 234 -18.61 -13.09 2.76
C GLN A 234 -17.27 -13.33 3.46
N ARG A 235 -17.14 -12.94 4.73
CA ARG A 235 -16.37 -13.68 5.77
C ARG A 235 -16.34 -12.94 7.13
N ILE A 236 -17.50 -12.71 7.72
CA ILE A 236 -17.59 -12.45 9.16
C ILE A 236 -17.98 -13.77 9.82
N ARG A 237 -17.00 -14.48 10.42
CA ARG A 237 -17.29 -15.63 11.29
C ARG A 237 -17.88 -15.11 12.59
N ALA A 238 -19.20 -15.06 12.68
CA ALA A 238 -19.89 -15.00 13.97
C ALA A 238 -19.61 -16.32 14.71
N ARG A 239 -18.69 -16.31 15.69
CA ARG A 239 -18.69 -17.35 16.72
C ARG A 239 -19.76 -16.94 17.73
N GLY A 240 -20.86 -17.68 17.75
CA GLY A 240 -21.85 -17.58 18.82
C GLY A 240 -21.25 -18.08 20.13
N TYR A 241 -21.62 -17.41 21.21
CA TYR A 241 -21.82 -18.06 22.50
C TYR A 241 -23.31 -18.39 22.61
#